data_AF-A0A497VBG8-F1
#
_entry.id   AF-A0A497VBG8-F1
#
_cell.length_a   1.000
_cell.length_b   1.000
_cell.length_c   1.000
_cell.angle_alpha   90.00
_cell.angle_beta   90.00
_cell.angle_gamma   90.00
#
_symmetry.space_group_name_H-M   'P 1'
#
loop_
_entity.id
_entity.type
_entity.pdbx_description
1 polymer ?
#
loop_
_entity_poly.entity_id
_entity_poly.type
_entity_poly.pdbx_seq_one_letter_code
_entity_poly.pdbx_strand_id
1 'polypeptide(L)'
;MIEYLKRLEKTPKIGSDKIKGVSESEIEKVEKKFNIVFPKSYREFLILAGENRGALPMMDTADLETISSDWHQEIMWEELQDTGTKIDRPFWLFAESNGCEIFYFFYLDEEKADPVVHMVNYAQEDRKRNVRSLEISFSEFISEMIDLAYRYEKEGY
;
A
#
# COMPACT_ATOMS: atom_id res chain seq x y z
N MET A 1 20.41 0.81 0.58
CA MET A 1 20.51 -0.13 -0.56
C MET A 1 19.19 -0.87 -0.65
N ILE A 2 18.61 -1.02 -1.85
CA ILE A 2 17.35 -1.74 -2.05
C ILE A 2 17.60 -3.24 -1.93
N GLU A 3 16.91 -3.90 -1.01
CA GLU A 3 17.06 -5.33 -0.75
C GLU A 3 15.85 -6.15 -1.22
N TYR A 4 14.64 -5.63 -1.03
CA TYR A 4 13.38 -6.30 -1.31
C TYR A 4 12.76 -5.86 -2.64
N LEU A 5 12.75 -4.55 -2.91
CA LEU A 5 12.02 -3.97 -4.06
C LEU A 5 12.87 -3.89 -5.34
N LYS A 6 13.74 -4.88 -5.57
CA LYS A 6 14.69 -4.90 -6.71
C LYS A 6 13.99 -4.90 -8.07
N ARG A 7 12.78 -5.46 -8.17
CA ARG A 7 11.99 -5.42 -9.40
C ARG A 7 11.50 -3.99 -9.68
N LEU A 8 10.93 -3.33 -8.67
CA LEU A 8 10.47 -1.95 -8.78
C LEU A 8 11.63 -1.00 -9.10
N GLU A 9 12.80 -1.18 -8.49
CA GLU A 9 14.01 -0.39 -8.78
C GLU A 9 14.40 -0.45 -10.27
N LYS A 10 14.17 -1.60 -10.93
CA LYS A 10 14.45 -1.81 -12.36
C LYS A 10 13.30 -1.37 -13.28
N THR A 11 12.19 -0.89 -12.71
CA THR A 11 11.00 -0.45 -13.43
C THR A 11 10.85 1.06 -13.27
N PRO A 12 11.52 1.88 -14.11
CA PRO A 12 11.50 3.34 -13.98
C PRO A 12 10.15 3.96 -14.36
N LYS A 13 9.29 3.19 -15.04
CA LYS A 13 7.94 3.60 -15.47
C LYS A 13 7.09 2.37 -15.76
N ILE A 14 5.78 2.57 -15.74
CA ILE A 14 4.78 1.63 -16.23
C ILE A 14 3.89 2.42 -17.19
N GLY A 15 3.80 1.97 -18.44
CA GLY A 15 3.15 2.67 -19.53
C GLY A 15 3.89 3.94 -19.92
N SER A 16 3.12 5.03 -19.99
CA SER A 16 3.62 6.39 -20.10
C SER A 16 4.07 6.96 -18.75
N ASP A 17 3.69 6.34 -17.64
CA ASP A 17 3.71 6.98 -16.32
C ASP A 17 4.98 6.63 -15.56
N LYS A 18 5.74 7.66 -15.19
CA LYS A 18 7.01 7.52 -14.49
C LYS A 18 6.76 7.18 -13.03
N ILE A 19 7.62 6.31 -12.51
CA ILE A 19 7.71 6.04 -11.08
C ILE A 19 8.66 7.06 -10.44
N LYS A 20 8.24 7.61 -9.30
CA LYS A 20 8.97 8.63 -8.54
C LYS A 20 8.73 8.41 -7.05
N GLY A 21 9.80 8.44 -6.26
CA GLY A 21 9.72 8.30 -4.83
C GLY A 21 9.90 9.61 -4.07
N VAL A 22 9.72 9.50 -2.77
CA VAL A 22 9.95 10.59 -1.81
C VAL A 22 11.32 10.45 -1.15
N SER A 23 11.80 11.53 -0.52
CA SER A 23 13.03 11.52 0.26
C SER A 23 12.88 10.77 1.59
N GLU A 24 14.00 10.28 2.13
CA GLU A 24 14.02 9.68 3.49
C GLU A 24 13.48 10.66 4.55
N SER A 25 13.73 11.96 4.40
CA SER A 25 13.25 12.99 5.32
C SER A 25 11.72 13.14 5.31
N GLU A 26 11.06 12.86 4.19
CA GLU A 26 9.59 12.86 4.10
C GLU A 26 9.01 11.63 4.78
N ILE A 27 9.64 10.47 4.61
CA ILE A 27 9.28 9.23 5.30
C ILE A 27 9.39 9.41 6.82
N GLU A 28 10.52 9.95 7.29
CA GLU A 28 10.76 10.19 8.72
C GLU A 28 9.75 11.16 9.35
N LYS A 29 9.28 12.17 8.58
CA LYS A 29 8.22 13.07 9.05
C LYS A 29 6.92 12.32 9.31
N VAL A 30 6.54 11.40 8.41
CA VAL A 30 5.32 10.60 8.55
C VAL A 30 5.46 9.60 9.71
N GLU A 31 6.57 8.88 9.80
CA GLU A 31 6.87 7.99 10.93
C GLU A 31 6.76 8.72 12.27
N LYS A 32 7.35 9.93 12.35
CA LYS A 32 7.25 10.78 13.54
C LYS A 32 5.83 11.27 13.81
N LYS A 33 5.08 11.66 12.78
CA LYS A 33 3.69 12.13 12.89
C LYS A 33 2.79 11.08 13.54
N PHE A 34 2.92 9.83 13.08
CA PHE A 34 2.07 8.73 13.56
C PHE A 34 2.70 7.92 14.69
N ASN A 35 3.94 8.23 15.08
CA ASN A 35 4.72 7.46 16.06
C ASN A 35 4.80 5.97 15.69
N ILE A 36 5.17 5.70 14.44
CA ILE A 36 5.31 4.37 13.86
C ILE A 36 6.69 4.19 13.24
N VAL A 37 7.06 2.95 12.95
CA VAL A 37 8.25 2.62 12.16
C VAL A 37 7.81 1.78 10.97
N PHE A 38 8.14 2.23 9.77
CA PHE A 38 7.78 1.48 8.58
C PHE A 38 8.67 0.25 8.38
N PRO A 39 8.10 -0.88 7.94
CA PRO A 39 8.87 -2.01 7.47
C PRO A 39 9.83 -1.61 6.35
N LYS A 40 11.00 -2.26 6.30
CA LYS A 40 12.06 -1.92 5.36
C LYS A 40 11.59 -1.98 3.90
N SER A 41 10.84 -3.00 3.51
CA SER A 41 10.32 -3.13 2.15
C SER A 41 9.34 -2.00 1.79
N TYR A 42 8.54 -1.52 2.74
CA TYR A 42 7.69 -0.36 2.52
C TYR A 42 8.48 0.95 2.42
N ARG A 43 9.52 1.15 3.25
CA ARG A 43 10.43 2.29 3.09
C ARG A 43 11.10 2.29 1.72
N GLU A 44 11.54 1.13 1.24
CA GLU A 44 12.09 0.98 -0.12
C GLU A 44 11.07 1.36 -1.20
N PHE A 45 9.81 0.94 -1.05
CA PHE A 45 8.73 1.37 -1.94
C PHE A 45 8.55 2.89 -1.92
N LEU A 46 8.52 3.53 -0.75
CA LEU A 46 8.36 4.98 -0.66
C LEU A 46 9.52 5.74 -1.33
N ILE A 47 10.75 5.27 -1.14
CA ILE A 47 11.95 5.84 -1.79
C ILE A 47 11.90 5.72 -3.32
N LEU A 48 11.26 4.68 -3.85
CA LEU A 48 11.18 4.42 -5.29
C LEU A 48 9.93 5.03 -5.93
N ALA A 49 8.78 4.97 -5.25
CA ALA A 49 7.45 5.14 -5.81
C ALA A 49 6.46 5.88 -4.90
N GLY A 50 6.90 6.40 -3.75
CA GLY A 50 6.05 7.06 -2.76
C GLY A 50 5.50 8.44 -3.16
N GLU A 51 5.93 9.02 -4.28
CA GLU A 51 5.33 10.26 -4.82
C GLU A 51 4.43 9.92 -6.03
N ASN A 52 4.90 9.03 -6.89
CA ASN A 52 4.15 8.54 -8.03
C ASN A 52 4.56 7.09 -8.30
N ARG A 53 3.57 6.20 -8.29
CA ARG A 53 3.73 4.76 -8.52
C ARG A 53 3.63 4.35 -9.99
N GLY A 54 3.48 5.31 -10.91
CA GLY A 54 3.10 5.03 -12.29
C GLY A 54 1.74 4.33 -12.36
N ALA A 55 1.50 3.58 -13.44
CA ALA A 55 0.26 2.84 -13.64
C ALA A 55 0.21 1.48 -12.90
N LEU A 56 0.79 1.35 -11.70
CA LEU A 56 0.75 0.11 -10.90
C LEU A 56 -0.69 -0.23 -10.45
N PRO A 57 -1.32 -1.32 -10.92
CA PRO A 57 -2.70 -1.65 -10.56
C PRO A 57 -2.95 -1.72 -9.05
N MET A 58 -4.18 -1.46 -8.62
CA MET A 58 -4.65 -1.60 -7.23
C MET A 58 -3.91 -0.75 -6.18
N MET A 59 -3.17 0.26 -6.63
CA MET A 59 -2.34 1.12 -5.77
C MET A 59 -2.84 2.57 -5.80
N ASP A 60 -4.12 2.80 -6.05
CA ASP A 60 -4.64 4.08 -6.55
C ASP A 60 -4.28 5.30 -5.72
N THR A 61 -4.22 5.14 -4.41
CA THR A 61 -3.87 6.18 -3.44
C THR A 61 -2.56 5.93 -2.70
N ALA A 62 -1.67 5.10 -3.24
CA ALA A 62 -0.45 4.66 -2.54
C ALA A 62 0.66 5.71 -2.38
N ASP A 63 0.45 6.96 -2.81
CA ASP A 63 1.40 8.03 -2.56
C ASP A 63 1.40 8.43 -1.06
N LEU A 64 2.58 8.80 -0.57
CA LEU A 64 2.80 9.05 0.85
C LEU A 64 1.98 10.24 1.34
N GLU A 65 1.84 11.29 0.52
CA GLU A 65 1.09 12.50 0.90
C GLU A 65 -0.38 12.18 1.16
N THR A 66 -1.02 11.45 0.24
CA THR A 66 -2.42 11.05 0.35
C THR A 66 -2.65 10.15 1.56
N ILE A 67 -1.96 9.01 1.65
CA ILE A 67 -2.15 8.04 2.74
C ILE A 67 -1.90 8.67 4.13
N SER A 68 -0.93 9.57 4.24
CA SER A 68 -0.55 10.19 5.51
C SER A 68 -1.34 11.45 5.86
N SER A 69 -2.26 11.89 5.00
CA SER A 69 -3.08 13.08 5.23
C SER A 69 -4.16 12.86 6.30
N ASP A 70 -4.49 13.91 7.05
CA ASP A 70 -5.48 13.80 8.14
C ASP A 70 -6.87 13.43 7.62
N TRP A 71 -7.28 14.01 6.49
CA TRP A 71 -8.58 13.71 5.86
C TRP A 71 -8.68 12.25 5.40
N HIS A 72 -7.59 11.66 4.89
CA HIS A 72 -7.59 10.25 4.48
C HIS A 72 -7.66 9.33 5.70
N GLN A 73 -6.95 9.68 6.77
CA GLN A 73 -7.05 8.96 8.04
C GLN A 73 -8.46 9.01 8.61
N GLU A 74 -9.15 10.16 8.54
CA GLU A 74 -10.55 10.30 8.93
C GLU A 74 -11.46 9.34 8.12
N ILE A 75 -11.35 9.33 6.79
CA ILE A 75 -12.12 8.42 5.92
C ILE A 75 -11.90 6.94 6.30
N MET A 76 -10.64 6.54 6.50
CA MET A 76 -10.31 5.16 6.89
C MET A 76 -10.98 4.76 8.20
N TRP A 77 -10.96 5.63 9.21
CA TRP A 77 -11.56 5.34 10.52
C TRP A 77 -13.09 5.36 10.49
N GLU A 78 -13.69 6.27 9.72
CA GLU A 78 -15.14 6.30 9.48
C GLU A 78 -15.62 5.00 8.82
N GLU A 79 -14.92 4.57 7.76
CA GLU A 79 -15.29 3.35 7.04
C GLU A 79 -15.15 2.09 7.91
N LEU A 80 -14.08 1.98 8.72
CA LEU A 80 -13.93 0.90 9.71
C LEU A 80 -15.07 0.91 10.75
N GLN A 81 -15.49 2.08 11.20
CA GLN A 81 -16.58 2.24 12.16
C GLN A 81 -17.94 1.83 11.56
N ASP A 82 -18.27 2.36 10.37
CA ASP A 82 -19.56 2.15 9.71
C ASP A 82 -19.75 0.69 9.27
N THR A 83 -18.67 0.07 8.82
CA THR A 83 -18.65 -1.36 8.49
C THR A 83 -18.47 -2.24 9.71
N GLY A 84 -18.14 -1.70 10.89
CA GLY A 84 -17.88 -2.47 12.11
C GLY A 84 -16.72 -3.47 11.97
N THR A 85 -15.80 -3.23 11.04
CA THR A 85 -14.57 -4.03 10.89
C THR A 85 -13.62 -3.70 12.02
N LYS A 86 -13.10 -4.73 12.68
CA LYS A 86 -12.19 -4.58 13.81
C LYS A 86 -10.78 -4.97 13.42
N ILE A 87 -9.85 -4.01 13.52
CA ILE A 87 -8.42 -4.22 13.37
C ILE A 87 -7.76 -3.78 14.67
N ASP A 88 -7.68 -4.70 15.64
CA ASP A 88 -7.25 -4.39 17.01
C ASP A 88 -5.71 -4.26 17.16
N ARG A 89 -4.96 -4.52 16.09
CA ARG A 89 -3.49 -4.45 16.06
C ARG A 89 -3.03 -3.18 15.33
N PRO A 90 -1.90 -2.57 15.72
CA PRO A 90 -1.30 -1.47 14.97
C PRO A 90 -1.09 -1.85 13.51
N PHE A 91 -1.59 -1.05 12.58
CA PHE A 91 -1.53 -1.32 11.15
C PHE A 91 -1.24 -0.05 10.36
N TRP A 92 -0.80 -0.24 9.12
CA TRP A 92 -0.66 0.83 8.14
C TRP A 92 -1.30 0.41 6.82
N LEU A 93 -2.34 1.15 6.43
CA LEU A 93 -2.95 1.08 5.10
C LEU A 93 -2.00 1.75 4.11
N PHE A 94 -1.67 1.07 3.02
CA PHE A 94 -0.73 1.59 2.02
C PHE A 94 -1.33 1.79 0.62
N ALA A 95 -2.57 1.33 0.39
CA ALA A 95 -3.34 1.59 -0.82
C ALA A 95 -4.83 1.35 -0.55
N GLU A 96 -5.70 2.15 -1.14
CA GLU A 96 -7.15 1.91 -1.13
C GLU A 96 -7.83 2.24 -2.46
N SER A 97 -9.12 1.94 -2.51
CA SER A 97 -10.03 2.33 -3.58
C SER A 97 -11.41 2.61 -3.00
N ASN A 98 -12.11 3.56 -3.63
CA ASN A 98 -13.48 3.97 -3.30
C ASN A 98 -13.68 4.45 -1.85
N GLY A 99 -12.72 5.19 -1.29
CA GLY A 99 -12.87 5.74 0.06
C GLY A 99 -12.77 4.66 1.13
N CYS A 100 -11.77 3.80 1.01
CA CYS A 100 -11.51 2.66 1.89
C CYS A 100 -12.55 1.53 1.82
N GLU A 101 -13.40 1.45 0.79
CA GLU A 101 -14.25 0.26 0.59
C GLU A 101 -13.42 -1.00 0.29
N ILE A 102 -12.27 -0.80 -0.36
CA ILE A 102 -11.26 -1.81 -0.61
C ILE A 102 -9.92 -1.22 -0.20
N PHE A 103 -9.19 -1.88 0.70
CA PHE A 103 -7.87 -1.41 1.09
C PHE A 103 -6.90 -2.52 1.44
N TYR A 104 -5.62 -2.21 1.25
CA TYR A 104 -4.49 -3.08 1.54
C TYR A 104 -3.65 -2.47 2.64
N PHE A 105 -3.21 -3.33 3.56
CA PHE A 105 -2.45 -2.91 4.72
C PHE A 105 -1.50 -4.00 5.19
N PHE A 106 -0.61 -3.64 6.10
CA PHE A 106 0.17 -4.58 6.89
C PHE A 106 0.13 -4.20 8.37
N TYR A 107 0.39 -5.18 9.24
CA TYR A 107 0.55 -4.95 10.66
C TYR A 107 1.95 -4.42 10.98
N LEU A 108 2.03 -3.46 11.90
CA LEU A 108 3.27 -2.80 12.31
C LEU A 108 3.98 -3.51 13.46
N ASP A 109 3.29 -4.41 14.16
CA ASP A 109 3.76 -5.14 15.34
C ASP A 109 4.41 -6.50 15.02
N GLU A 110 4.62 -6.83 13.74
CA GLU A 110 5.21 -8.14 13.34
C GLU A 110 6.74 -8.19 13.35
N GLU A 111 7.41 -7.05 13.55
CA GLU A 111 8.89 -6.93 13.50
C GLU A 111 9.52 -7.54 12.23
N LYS A 112 8.77 -7.58 11.13
CA LYS A 112 9.25 -8.09 9.83
C LYS A 112 9.70 -6.94 8.94
N ALA A 113 10.90 -7.07 8.39
CA ALA A 113 11.41 -6.15 7.38
C ALA A 113 10.57 -6.18 6.08
N ASP A 114 9.92 -7.29 5.78
CA ASP A 114 8.97 -7.45 4.69
C ASP A 114 7.68 -8.11 5.21
N PRO A 115 6.63 -7.33 5.50
CA PRO A 115 5.46 -7.81 6.22
C PRO A 115 4.49 -8.54 5.29
N VAL A 116 3.58 -9.32 5.87
CA VAL A 116 2.48 -9.96 5.13
C VAL A 116 1.42 -8.91 4.78
N VAL A 117 0.89 -8.98 3.56
CA VAL A 117 -0.20 -8.11 3.12
C VAL A 117 -1.55 -8.66 3.54
N HIS A 118 -2.39 -7.77 4.05
CA HIS A 118 -3.78 -8.00 4.36
C HIS A 118 -4.66 -7.09 3.50
N MET A 119 -5.89 -7.52 3.29
CA MET A 119 -6.89 -6.80 2.52
C MET A 119 -8.24 -6.81 3.24
N VAL A 120 -8.98 -5.74 3.07
CA VAL A 120 -10.42 -5.66 3.31
C VAL A 120 -11.12 -5.27 2.02
N ASN A 121 -12.30 -5.84 1.77
CA ASN A 121 -13.11 -5.57 0.59
C ASN A 121 -14.61 -5.69 0.95
N TYR A 122 -15.30 -4.56 0.97
CA TYR A 122 -16.74 -4.49 1.27
C TYR A 122 -17.64 -4.58 0.04
N ALA A 123 -17.07 -4.52 -1.17
CA ALA A 123 -17.83 -4.57 -2.43
C ALA A 123 -18.38 -5.99 -2.76
N GLN A 124 -17.99 -7.02 -2.00
CA GLN A 124 -18.48 -8.39 -2.20
C GLN A 124 -19.64 -8.73 -1.26
N GLU A 125 -20.71 -9.33 -1.79
CA GLU A 125 -21.98 -9.58 -1.08
C GLU A 125 -21.89 -10.56 0.11
N ASP A 126 -20.81 -11.34 0.24
CA ASP A 126 -20.63 -12.27 1.35
C ASP A 126 -19.96 -11.57 2.56
N ARG A 127 -20.82 -10.82 3.27
CA ARG A 127 -20.52 -9.88 4.36
C ARG A 127 -20.01 -10.54 5.65
N LYS A 128 -18.97 -11.34 5.59
CA LYS A 128 -18.05 -11.38 6.74
C LYS A 128 -17.01 -10.30 6.51
N ARG A 129 -17.24 -9.17 7.19
CA ARG A 129 -16.38 -7.99 7.40
C ARG A 129 -15.00 -8.41 7.93
N ASN A 130 -14.25 -9.14 7.12
CA ASN A 130 -13.09 -9.88 7.55
C ASN A 130 -11.86 -9.32 6.87
N VAL A 131 -10.93 -8.87 7.70
CA VAL A 131 -9.52 -8.82 7.34
C VAL A 131 -9.12 -10.18 6.77
N ARG A 132 -8.64 -10.18 5.53
CA ARG A 132 -8.10 -11.36 4.85
C ARG A 132 -6.60 -11.19 4.70
N SER A 133 -5.81 -12.21 5.07
CA SER A 133 -4.42 -12.28 4.65
C SER A 133 -4.34 -12.69 3.18
N LEU A 134 -3.45 -12.07 2.41
CA LEU A 134 -3.12 -12.50 1.05
C LEU A 134 -2.05 -13.60 1.03
N GLU A 135 -1.48 -13.96 2.20
CA GLU A 135 -0.42 -14.97 2.36
C GLU A 135 0.86 -14.69 1.56
N ILE A 136 1.04 -13.45 1.10
CA ILE A 136 2.23 -12.96 0.39
C ILE A 136 2.84 -11.77 1.11
N SER A 137 4.14 -11.54 0.91
CA SER A 137 4.82 -10.37 1.48
C SER A 137 4.52 -9.10 0.69
N PHE A 138 4.83 -7.94 1.27
CA PHE A 138 4.66 -6.66 0.59
C PHE A 138 5.52 -6.58 -0.69
N SER A 139 6.77 -7.05 -0.66
CA SER A 139 7.61 -7.04 -1.87
C SER A 139 7.12 -8.00 -2.97
N GLU A 140 6.51 -9.12 -2.58
CA GLU A 140 5.84 -10.05 -3.49
C GLU A 140 4.58 -9.43 -4.10
N PHE A 141 3.74 -8.80 -3.28
CA PHE A 141 2.56 -8.06 -3.72
C PHE A 141 2.92 -6.99 -4.78
N ILE A 142 3.94 -6.18 -4.53
CA ILE A 142 4.40 -5.18 -5.52
C ILE A 142 4.90 -5.85 -6.81
N SER A 143 5.57 -7.00 -6.69
CA SER A 143 6.02 -7.77 -7.86
C SER A 143 4.86 -8.28 -8.70
N GLU A 144 3.79 -8.77 -8.08
CA GLU A 144 2.56 -9.18 -8.76
C GLU A 144 1.85 -8.01 -9.44
N MET A 145 1.84 -6.82 -8.81
CA MET A 145 1.25 -5.63 -9.43
C MET A 145 2.04 -5.18 -10.66
N ILE A 146 3.37 -5.29 -10.65
CA ILE A 146 4.21 -5.06 -11.84
C ILE A 146 3.83 -6.05 -12.96
N ASP A 147 3.68 -7.35 -12.64
CA ASP A 147 3.30 -8.36 -13.62
C ASP A 147 1.88 -8.13 -14.18
N LEU A 148 0.94 -7.70 -13.34
CA LEU A 148 -0.40 -7.35 -13.77
C LEU A 148 -0.39 -6.12 -14.68
N ALA A 149 0.42 -5.10 -14.36
CA ALA A 149 0.55 -3.91 -15.18
C ALA A 149 1.02 -4.24 -16.61
N TYR A 150 2.06 -5.07 -16.73
CA TYR A 150 2.57 -5.49 -18.05
C TYR A 150 1.59 -6.37 -18.81
N ARG A 151 0.74 -7.14 -18.12
CA ARG A 151 -0.36 -7.85 -18.77
C ARG A 151 -1.38 -6.88 -19.36
N TYR A 152 -1.81 -5.87 -18.60
CA TYR A 152 -2.74 -4.85 -19.10
C TYR A 152 -2.19 -4.06 -20.29
N GLU A 153 -0.90 -3.75 -20.31
CA GLU A 153 -0.27 -3.09 -21.48
C GLU A 153 -0.34 -3.95 -22.74
N LYS A 154 -0.19 -5.26 -22.59
CA LYS A 154 -0.12 -6.20 -23.71
C LYS A 154 -1.51 -6.61 -24.21
N GLU A 155 -2.46 -6.78 -23.30
CA GLU A 155 -3.75 -7.44 -23.57
C GLU A 155 -4.93 -6.47 -23.54
N GLY A 156 -4.74 -5.24 -23.03
CA GLY A 156 -5.83 -4.33 -22.70
C GLY A 156 -6.40 -4.62 -21.30
N TYR A 157 -7.37 -3.80 -20.88
CA TYR A 157 -8.09 -3.95 -19.61
C TYR A 157 -9.31 -4.85 -19.77
#